data_AF-A0ABD1J9S9-F1
#
_entry.id   AF-A0ABD1J9S9-F1
#
_cell.length_a   1.000
_cell.length_b   1.000
_cell.length_c   1.000
_cell.angle_alpha   90.00
_cell.angle_beta   90.00
_cell.angle_gamma   90.00
#
_symmetry.space_group_name_H-M   'P 1'
#
loop_
_entity.id
_entity.type
_entity.pdbx_description
1 polymer ?
#
loop_
_entity_poly.entity_id
_entity_poly.type
_entity_poly.pdbx_seq_one_letter_code
_entity_poly.pdbx_strand_id
1 'polypeptide(L)'
;MQCKMGVDWTRVNQHFQPLDEGEPIPADSSVLSERVTTSVEQVQEVFKSPPNYSKIQAAKQKDGEDVYEFRERFEAVFRKYSGLKDSTPDEQIVFNQQLKQALLNVFRPEIKYWLEKNYFALPTARLPEFMTHARHAEKIVQNKKKNREQSDSVAAFVNAVSEAMQASTRGRGRGRGRGRGASRGRGRGRGRGKNITGSREQDKCYGCGEKGHWARDCPNEEERNKKVRNDLRM
;
A
#
# COMPACT_ATOMS: atom_id res chain seq x y z
N MET A 1 -8.49 -21.20 24.23
CA MET A 1 -9.14 -19.93 24.64
C MET A 1 -8.49 -19.45 25.92
N GLN A 2 -8.18 -18.16 26.06
CA GLN A 2 -7.75 -17.60 27.35
C GLN A 2 -8.98 -17.35 28.22
N CYS A 3 -9.01 -17.98 29.41
CA CYS A 3 -10.05 -17.79 30.41
C CYS A 3 -9.76 -16.52 31.22
N LYS A 4 -10.80 -15.75 31.59
CA LYS A 4 -10.67 -14.60 32.49
C LYS A 4 -10.35 -15.00 33.93
N MET A 5 -10.58 -16.26 34.29
CA MET A 5 -10.21 -16.75 35.61
C MET A 5 -8.68 -16.70 35.75
N GLY A 6 -8.22 -16.11 36.85
CA GLY A 6 -6.81 -16.17 37.22
C GLY A 6 -6.36 -17.60 37.51
N VAL A 7 -5.12 -17.76 37.98
CA VAL A 7 -4.57 -19.07 38.35
C VAL A 7 -5.07 -19.54 39.72
N ASP A 8 -5.78 -18.68 40.44
CA ASP A 8 -6.30 -18.95 41.77
C ASP A 8 -7.52 -19.87 41.72
N TRP A 9 -7.58 -20.81 42.66
CA TRP A 9 -8.71 -21.70 42.81
C TRP A 9 -9.96 -20.91 43.19
N THR A 10 -11.00 -21.00 42.37
CA THR A 10 -12.31 -20.40 42.65
C THR A 10 -13.36 -21.49 42.78
N ARG A 11 -14.22 -21.37 43.80
CA ARG A 11 -15.33 -22.31 44.00
C ARG A 11 -16.45 -22.00 43.01
N VAL A 12 -16.77 -22.95 42.15
CA VAL A 12 -17.95 -22.89 41.28
C VAL A 12 -19.11 -23.56 42.03
N ASN A 13 -20.09 -22.76 42.47
CA ASN A 13 -21.19 -23.24 43.32
C ASN A 13 -22.56 -23.12 42.64
N GLN A 14 -22.59 -22.74 41.36
CA GLN A 14 -23.83 -22.62 40.60
C GLN A 14 -24.09 -23.93 39.84
N HIS A 15 -25.24 -24.56 40.12
CA HIS A 15 -25.89 -25.62 39.34
C HIS A 15 -25.21 -27.00 39.25
N PHE A 16 -24.06 -27.24 39.91
CA PHE A 16 -23.53 -28.59 40.03
C PHE A 16 -24.35 -29.41 41.04
N GLN A 17 -24.99 -30.49 40.58
CA GLN A 17 -25.76 -31.41 41.43
C GLN A 17 -24.92 -32.66 41.76
N PRO A 18 -24.44 -32.81 43.00
CA PRO A 18 -23.59 -33.93 43.40
C PRO A 18 -24.36 -35.20 43.76
N LEU A 19 -25.70 -35.15 43.74
CA LEU A 19 -26.59 -36.25 44.09
C LEU A 19 -27.34 -36.74 42.85
N ASP A 20 -27.51 -38.04 42.73
CA ASP A 20 -28.42 -38.67 41.78
C ASP A 20 -29.43 -39.50 42.55
N GLU A 21 -30.73 -39.19 42.41
CA GLU A 21 -31.82 -39.78 43.19
C GLU A 21 -31.65 -39.72 44.73
N GLY A 22 -30.85 -38.76 45.23
CA GLY A 22 -30.59 -38.58 46.66
C GLY A 22 -29.33 -39.28 47.18
N GLU A 23 -28.68 -40.09 46.36
CA GLU A 23 -27.42 -40.76 46.68
C GLU A 23 -26.21 -40.02 46.07
N PRO A 24 -25.03 -40.02 46.73
CA PRO A 24 -23.80 -39.48 46.17
C PRO A 24 -23.42 -40.21 44.89
N ILE A 25 -23.07 -39.45 43.85
CA ILE A 25 -22.66 -40.02 42.57
C ILE A 25 -21.31 -40.74 42.73
N PRO A 26 -21.18 -42.01 42.28
CA PRO A 26 -19.90 -42.73 42.31
C PRO A 26 -18.82 -42.04 41.44
N ALA A 27 -17.57 -42.08 41.91
CA ALA A 27 -16.43 -41.41 41.29
C ALA A 27 -16.18 -41.82 39.81
N ASP A 28 -16.46 -43.07 39.47
CA ASP A 28 -16.19 -43.65 38.14
C ASP A 28 -17.45 -43.71 37.25
N SER A 29 -18.54 -43.07 37.66
CA SER A 29 -19.80 -43.12 36.91
C SER A 29 -19.78 -42.19 35.68
N SER A 30 -20.47 -42.60 34.60
CA SER A 30 -20.66 -41.75 33.42
C SER A 30 -21.44 -40.48 33.77
N VAL A 31 -22.43 -40.58 34.67
CA VAL A 31 -23.27 -39.46 35.12
C VAL A 31 -22.43 -38.36 35.77
N LEU A 32 -21.45 -38.72 36.61
CA LEU A 32 -20.53 -37.74 37.19
C LEU A 32 -19.72 -37.04 36.10
N SER A 33 -19.17 -37.81 35.17
CA SER A 33 -18.34 -37.28 34.08
C SER A 33 -19.11 -36.28 33.23
N GLU A 34 -20.35 -36.59 32.84
CA GLU A 34 -21.22 -35.71 32.05
C GLU A 34 -21.60 -34.41 32.80
N ARG A 35 -21.87 -34.50 34.11
CA ARG A 35 -22.18 -33.31 34.93
C ARG A 35 -20.96 -32.42 35.12
N VAL A 36 -19.78 -33.02 35.29
CA VAL A 36 -18.51 -32.30 35.39
C VAL A 36 -18.18 -31.62 34.05
N THR A 37 -18.30 -32.32 32.91
CA THR A 37 -18.05 -31.72 31.59
C THR A 37 -18.99 -30.56 31.32
N THR A 38 -20.29 -30.72 31.60
CA THR A 38 -21.29 -29.65 31.45
C THR A 38 -20.93 -28.43 32.30
N SER A 39 -20.49 -28.64 33.55
CA SER A 39 -20.08 -27.54 34.43
C SER A 39 -18.81 -26.85 33.94
N VAL A 40 -17.84 -27.61 33.43
CA VAL A 40 -16.62 -27.06 32.83
C VAL A 40 -16.96 -26.21 31.60
N GLU A 41 -17.86 -26.68 30.74
CA GLU A 41 -18.32 -25.94 29.56
C GLU A 41 -19.01 -24.63 29.96
N GLN A 42 -19.91 -24.65 30.94
CA GLN A 42 -20.58 -23.45 31.45
C GLN A 42 -19.57 -22.43 32.00
N VAL A 43 -18.61 -22.88 32.80
CA VAL A 43 -17.55 -22.01 33.34
C VAL A 43 -16.71 -21.43 32.19
N GLN A 44 -16.33 -22.26 31.22
CA GLN A 44 -15.59 -21.78 30.07
C GLN A 44 -16.37 -20.74 29.28
N GLU A 45 -17.68 -20.91 29.07
CA GLU A 45 -18.60 -19.97 28.42
C GLU A 45 -18.72 -18.63 29.18
N VAL A 46 -18.97 -18.68 30.49
CA VAL A 46 -19.13 -17.49 31.33
C VAL A 46 -17.85 -16.66 31.39
N PHE A 47 -16.70 -17.34 31.47
CA PHE A 47 -15.40 -16.68 31.63
C PHE A 47 -14.59 -16.56 30.32
N LYS A 48 -15.25 -16.70 29.16
CA LYS A 48 -14.59 -16.42 27.88
C LYS A 48 -14.00 -15.02 27.89
N SER A 49 -12.73 -14.90 27.51
CA SER A 49 -12.16 -13.59 27.25
C SER A 49 -12.95 -12.92 26.11
N PRO A 50 -13.53 -11.74 26.33
CA PRO A 50 -14.21 -11.01 25.27
C PRO A 50 -13.20 -10.64 24.18
N PRO A 51 -13.66 -10.44 22.94
CA PRO A 51 -12.83 -9.93 21.87
C PRO A 51 -12.16 -8.61 22.28
N ASN A 52 -10.87 -8.47 21.98
CA ASN A 52 -10.09 -7.26 22.25
C ASN A 52 -9.56 -6.67 20.94
N TYR A 53 -10.40 -5.88 20.28
CA TYR A 53 -10.09 -5.27 18.99
C TYR A 53 -8.98 -4.22 19.07
N SER A 54 -8.81 -3.55 20.21
CA SER A 54 -7.72 -2.59 20.40
C SER A 54 -6.34 -3.25 20.27
N LYS A 55 -6.18 -4.46 20.83
CA LYS A 55 -4.94 -5.24 20.69
C LYS A 55 -4.71 -5.72 19.26
N ILE A 56 -5.78 -6.07 18.54
CA ILE A 56 -5.71 -6.45 17.12
C ILE A 56 -5.23 -5.25 16.29
N GLN A 57 -5.84 -4.07 16.45
CA GLN A 57 -5.49 -2.87 15.69
C GLN A 57 -4.09 -2.33 16.01
N ALA A 58 -3.59 -2.58 17.23
CA ALA A 58 -2.23 -2.20 17.63
C ALA A 58 -1.15 -3.07 16.94
N ALA A 59 -1.48 -4.29 16.52
CA ALA A 59 -0.56 -5.22 15.88
C ALA A 59 -0.35 -4.88 14.39
N LYS A 60 0.24 -3.72 14.11
CA LYS A 60 0.54 -3.25 12.74
C LYS A 60 1.75 -3.97 12.15
N GLN A 61 1.84 -3.93 10.82
CA GLN A 61 3.01 -4.37 10.07
C GLN A 61 4.20 -3.44 10.36
N LYS A 62 5.38 -4.02 10.63
CA LYS A 62 6.60 -3.26 10.88
C LYS A 62 7.27 -2.82 9.57
N ASP A 63 8.18 -1.86 9.67
CA ASP A 63 9.04 -1.50 8.56
C ASP A 63 10.01 -2.64 8.23
N GLY A 64 10.05 -3.05 6.96
CA GLY A 64 10.92 -4.12 6.47
C GLY A 64 10.40 -5.54 6.69
N GLU A 65 9.30 -5.72 7.41
CA GLU A 65 8.64 -7.02 7.61
C GLU A 65 7.82 -7.41 6.36
N ASP A 66 8.06 -8.60 5.82
CA ASP A 66 7.34 -9.13 4.66
C ASP A 66 5.87 -9.42 5.02
N VAL A 67 4.98 -9.28 4.04
CA VAL A 67 3.54 -9.48 4.24
C VAL A 67 3.17 -10.88 4.77
N TYR A 68 3.90 -11.94 4.41
CA TYR A 68 3.64 -13.29 4.93
C TYR A 68 4.15 -13.48 6.35
N GLU A 69 5.35 -12.98 6.66
CA GLU A 69 5.90 -12.99 8.01
C GLU A 69 4.98 -12.22 8.97
N PHE A 70 4.52 -11.04 8.53
CA PHE A 70 3.55 -10.27 9.26
C PHE A 70 2.23 -11.02 9.47
N ARG A 71 1.71 -11.70 8.43
CA ARG A 71 0.47 -12.47 8.55
C ARG A 71 0.57 -13.54 9.62
N GLU A 72 1.65 -14.30 9.67
CA GLU A 72 1.82 -15.38 10.65
C GLU A 72 1.78 -14.84 12.09
N ARG A 73 2.55 -13.77 12.35
CA ARG A 73 2.55 -13.07 13.63
C ARG A 73 1.18 -12.47 13.97
N PHE A 74 0.52 -11.87 12.98
CA PHE A 74 -0.79 -11.25 13.17
C PHE A 74 -1.90 -12.26 13.39
N GLU A 75 -1.88 -13.40 12.70
CA GLU A 75 -2.85 -14.48 12.83
C GLU A 75 -2.87 -15.05 14.26
N ALA A 76 -1.71 -15.18 14.90
CA ALA A 76 -1.61 -15.56 16.30
C ALA A 76 -2.28 -14.53 17.25
N VAL A 77 -2.09 -13.23 16.99
CA VAL A 77 -2.75 -12.15 17.74
C VAL A 77 -4.26 -12.16 17.49
N PHE A 78 -4.66 -12.35 16.23
CA PHE A 78 -6.05 -12.36 15.82
C PHE A 78 -6.80 -13.54 16.44
N ARG A 79 -6.27 -14.77 16.35
CA ARG A 79 -6.87 -15.97 16.98
C ARG A 79 -7.03 -15.81 18.50
N LYS A 80 -6.10 -15.10 19.15
CA LYS A 80 -6.14 -14.86 20.59
C LYS A 80 -7.19 -13.83 21.02
N TYR A 81 -7.40 -12.79 20.21
CA TYR A 81 -8.20 -11.62 20.60
C TYR A 81 -9.48 -11.40 19.79
N SER A 82 -9.74 -12.13 18.71
CA SER A 82 -10.96 -11.96 17.90
C SER A 82 -12.20 -12.59 18.53
N GLY A 83 -12.01 -13.58 19.41
CA GLY A 83 -13.08 -14.41 19.95
C GLY A 83 -13.71 -15.34 18.90
N LEU A 84 -13.15 -15.41 17.69
CA LEU A 84 -13.60 -16.32 16.65
C LEU A 84 -12.95 -17.70 16.83
N LYS A 85 -13.73 -18.73 16.54
CA LYS A 85 -13.25 -20.11 16.44
C LYS A 85 -12.89 -20.43 14.98
N ASP A 86 -12.09 -21.46 14.80
CA ASP A 86 -11.64 -21.97 13.50
C ASP A 86 -11.55 -23.51 13.48
N SER A 87 -12.33 -24.18 14.35
CA SER A 87 -12.30 -25.63 14.52
C SER A 87 -13.04 -26.35 13.40
N THR A 88 -14.19 -25.81 12.96
CA THR A 88 -15.00 -26.40 11.89
C THR A 88 -14.78 -25.68 10.55
N PRO A 89 -15.06 -26.33 9.40
CA PRO A 89 -14.96 -25.70 8.09
C PRO A 89 -15.81 -24.41 7.97
N ASP A 90 -17.01 -24.40 8.56
CA ASP A 90 -17.90 -23.23 8.52
C ASP A 90 -17.34 -22.07 9.36
N GLU A 91 -16.79 -22.38 10.54
CA GLU A 91 -16.10 -21.39 11.39
C GLU A 91 -14.87 -20.81 10.67
N GLN A 92 -14.11 -21.63 9.94
CA GLN A 92 -12.95 -21.19 9.17
C GLN A 92 -13.30 -20.21 8.06
N ILE A 93 -14.46 -20.33 7.43
CA ILE A 93 -14.91 -19.37 6.40
C ILE A 93 -15.06 -17.97 7.02
N VAL A 94 -15.74 -17.89 8.17
CA VAL A 94 -15.94 -16.62 8.90
C VAL A 94 -14.61 -16.09 9.42
N PHE A 95 -13.80 -16.96 10.03
CA PHE A 95 -12.48 -16.61 10.55
C PHE A 95 -11.59 -16.00 9.48
N ASN A 96 -11.46 -16.67 8.33
CA ASN A 96 -10.60 -16.22 7.23
C ASN A 96 -11.07 -14.90 6.62
N GLN A 97 -12.39 -14.71 6.48
CA GLN A 97 -12.95 -13.46 5.99
C GLN A 97 -12.68 -12.30 6.95
N GLN A 98 -12.84 -12.51 8.26
CA GLN A 98 -12.57 -11.50 9.27
C GLN A 98 -11.07 -11.21 9.39
N LEU A 99 -10.22 -12.23 9.29
CA LEU A 99 -8.76 -12.10 9.26
C LEU A 99 -8.31 -11.27 8.06
N LYS A 100 -8.87 -11.53 6.86
CA LYS A 100 -8.61 -10.72 5.65
C LYS A 100 -8.92 -9.24 5.90
N GLN A 101 -10.12 -8.96 6.44
CA GLN A 101 -10.55 -7.59 6.69
C GLN A 101 -9.70 -6.89 7.75
N ALA A 102 -9.28 -7.63 8.78
CA ALA A 102 -8.37 -7.12 9.80
C ALA A 102 -7.00 -6.80 9.20
N LEU A 103 -6.41 -7.73 8.42
CA LEU A 103 -5.12 -7.56 7.73
C LEU A 103 -5.11 -6.32 6.84
N LEU A 104 -6.15 -6.11 6.04
CA LEU A 104 -6.27 -4.92 5.18
C LEU A 104 -6.15 -3.61 5.98
N ASN A 105 -6.63 -3.57 7.22
CA ASN A 105 -6.60 -2.38 8.08
C ASN A 105 -5.29 -2.18 8.85
N VAL A 106 -4.53 -3.26 9.08
CA VAL A 106 -3.27 -3.20 9.87
C VAL A 106 -2.00 -3.25 9.01
N PHE A 107 -2.13 -3.55 7.72
CA PHE A 107 -1.04 -3.40 6.76
C PHE A 107 -0.52 -1.97 6.71
N ARG A 108 0.72 -1.82 6.22
CA ARG A 108 1.28 -0.51 5.93
C ARG A 108 0.37 0.28 4.99
N PRO A 109 0.24 1.61 5.21
CA PRO A 109 -0.71 2.43 4.48
C PRO A 109 -0.48 2.42 2.96
N GLU A 110 0.77 2.29 2.50
CA GLU A 110 1.12 2.22 1.08
C GLU A 110 0.59 0.94 0.43
N ILE A 111 0.66 -0.20 1.15
CA ILE A 111 0.16 -1.49 0.68
C ILE A 111 -1.37 -1.44 0.65
N LYS A 112 -2.00 -0.99 1.74
CA LYS A 112 -3.45 -0.82 1.82
C LYS A 112 -3.97 0.05 0.67
N TYR A 113 -3.37 1.23 0.48
CA TYR A 113 -3.73 2.15 -0.59
C TYR A 113 -3.61 1.51 -1.98
N TRP A 114 -2.52 0.77 -2.22
CA TRP A 114 -2.34 0.10 -3.51
C TRP A 114 -3.42 -0.96 -3.76
N LEU A 115 -3.75 -1.77 -2.75
CA LEU A 115 -4.81 -2.79 -2.84
C LEU A 115 -6.17 -2.16 -3.13
N GLU A 116 -6.57 -1.13 -2.37
CA GLU A 116 -7.85 -0.44 -2.56
C GLU A 116 -7.99 0.20 -3.96
N LYS A 117 -6.87 0.61 -4.57
CA LYS A 117 -6.87 1.24 -5.89
C LYS A 117 -6.77 0.28 -7.06
N ASN A 118 -6.06 -0.84 -6.91
CA ASN A 118 -5.68 -1.69 -8.05
C ASN A 118 -6.31 -3.09 -7.99
N TYR A 119 -6.91 -3.50 -6.87
CA TYR A 119 -7.50 -4.82 -6.74
C TYR A 119 -9.04 -4.75 -6.71
N PHE A 120 -9.66 -4.86 -7.89
CA PHE A 120 -11.11 -4.75 -8.04
C PHE A 120 -11.90 -5.82 -7.27
N ALA A 121 -11.35 -7.03 -7.15
CA ALA A 121 -12.00 -8.14 -6.46
C ALA A 121 -11.78 -8.10 -4.94
N LEU A 122 -11.15 -7.06 -4.38
CA LEU A 122 -10.89 -6.92 -2.95
C LEU A 122 -12.12 -7.23 -2.04
N PRO A 123 -13.35 -6.78 -2.37
CA PRO A 123 -14.52 -7.08 -1.55
C PRO A 123 -14.82 -8.59 -1.45
N THR A 124 -14.72 -9.31 -2.57
CA THR A 124 -15.09 -10.73 -2.69
C THR A 124 -13.94 -11.70 -2.54
N ALA A 125 -12.69 -11.20 -2.55
CA ALA A 125 -11.47 -12.00 -2.48
C ALA A 125 -11.44 -12.91 -1.25
N ARG A 126 -10.97 -14.16 -1.44
CA ARG A 126 -10.64 -15.06 -0.34
C ARG A 126 -9.26 -14.75 0.23
N LEU A 127 -8.99 -15.19 1.46
CA LEU A 127 -7.73 -14.90 2.15
C LEU A 127 -6.47 -15.30 1.33
N PRO A 128 -6.37 -16.49 0.70
CA PRO A 128 -5.18 -16.86 -0.06
C PRO A 128 -4.93 -15.97 -1.29
N GLU A 129 -5.99 -15.64 -2.02
CA GLU A 129 -5.94 -14.75 -3.19
C GLU A 129 -5.53 -13.34 -2.74
N PHE A 130 -6.16 -12.83 -1.68
CA PHE A 130 -5.82 -11.55 -1.07
C PHE A 130 -4.34 -11.47 -0.69
N MET A 131 -3.79 -12.52 -0.05
CA MET A 131 -2.37 -12.54 0.34
C MET A 131 -1.43 -12.52 -0.86
N THR A 132 -1.80 -13.19 -1.95
CA THR A 132 -1.03 -13.16 -3.21
C THR A 132 -0.99 -11.73 -3.78
N HIS A 133 -2.12 -11.04 -3.79
CA HIS A 133 -2.20 -9.64 -4.22
C HIS A 133 -1.48 -8.69 -3.26
N ALA A 134 -1.55 -8.93 -1.95
CA ALA A 134 -0.83 -8.13 -0.95
C ALA A 134 0.69 -8.23 -1.11
N ARG A 135 1.21 -9.42 -1.41
CA ARG A 135 2.63 -9.61 -1.76
C ARG A 135 3.01 -8.84 -3.02
N HIS A 136 2.15 -8.85 -4.03
CA HIS A 136 2.37 -8.10 -5.25
C HIS A 136 2.38 -6.58 -5.02
N ALA A 137 1.43 -6.09 -4.22
CA ALA A 137 1.36 -4.70 -3.77
C ALA A 137 2.65 -4.28 -3.06
N GLU A 138 3.14 -5.10 -2.12
CA GLU A 138 4.40 -4.86 -1.42
C GLU A 138 5.59 -4.73 -2.39
N LYS A 139 5.74 -5.65 -3.34
CA LYS A 139 6.81 -5.57 -4.35
C LYS A 139 6.74 -4.28 -5.17
N ILE A 140 5.54 -3.86 -5.58
CA ILE A 140 5.36 -2.60 -6.33
C ILE A 140 5.75 -1.40 -5.47
N VAL A 141 5.31 -1.36 -4.21
CA VAL A 141 5.65 -0.26 -3.28
C VAL A 141 7.17 -0.21 -3.05
N GLN A 142 7.81 -1.35 -2.81
CA GLN A 142 9.26 -1.43 -2.64
C GLN A 142 10.02 -0.99 -3.90
N ASN A 143 9.59 -1.42 -5.09
CA ASN A 143 10.22 -1.01 -6.35
C ASN A 143 10.06 0.49 -6.62
N LYS A 144 8.87 1.06 -6.36
CA LYS A 144 8.66 2.51 -6.45
C LYS A 144 9.55 3.28 -5.48
N LYS A 145 9.71 2.79 -4.25
CA LYS A 145 10.59 3.39 -3.26
C LYS A 145 12.05 3.37 -3.71
N LYS A 146 12.56 2.22 -4.16
CA LYS A 146 13.92 2.06 -4.69
C LYS A 146 14.17 2.97 -5.90
N ASN A 147 13.24 3.03 -6.84
CA ASN A 147 13.36 3.89 -8.03
C ASN A 147 13.36 5.37 -7.65
N ARG A 148 12.56 5.77 -6.66
CA ARG A 148 12.53 7.15 -6.15
C ARG A 148 13.83 7.52 -5.43
N GLU A 149 14.34 6.65 -4.58
CA GLU A 149 15.64 6.83 -3.91
C GLU A 149 16.78 6.95 -4.94
N GLN A 150 16.74 6.13 -5.99
CA GLN A 150 17.70 6.20 -7.09
C GLN A 150 17.57 7.53 -7.86
N SER A 151 16.35 7.97 -8.20
CA SER A 151 16.15 9.26 -8.87
C SER A 151 16.57 10.45 -8.02
N ASP A 152 16.30 10.41 -6.71
CA ASP A 152 16.66 11.45 -5.76
C ASP A 152 18.19 11.54 -5.61
N SER A 153 18.89 10.39 -5.62
CA SER A 153 20.35 10.35 -5.61
C SER A 153 20.97 10.93 -6.89
N VAL A 154 20.39 10.64 -8.06
CA VAL A 154 20.84 11.19 -9.35
C VAL A 154 20.59 12.69 -9.39
N ALA A 155 19.43 13.15 -8.92
CA ALA A 155 19.10 14.57 -8.85
C ALA A 155 20.06 15.33 -7.92
N ALA A 156 20.37 14.77 -6.75
CA ALA A 156 21.35 15.34 -5.82
C ALA A 156 22.75 15.46 -6.47
N PHE A 157 23.18 14.42 -7.18
CA PHE A 157 24.45 14.43 -7.91
C PHE A 157 24.48 15.50 -9.02
N VAL A 158 23.44 15.59 -9.85
CA VAL A 158 23.33 16.60 -10.92
C VAL A 158 23.38 18.02 -10.36
N ASN A 159 22.68 18.26 -9.24
CA ASN A 159 22.71 19.56 -8.56
C ASN A 159 24.11 19.92 -8.04
N ALA A 160 24.79 18.97 -7.39
CA ALA A 160 26.15 19.18 -6.88
C ALA A 160 27.16 19.47 -8.01
N VAL A 161 27.07 18.76 -9.14
CA VAL A 161 27.92 19.00 -10.31
C VAL A 161 27.64 20.37 -10.92
N SER A 162 26.36 20.74 -11.08
CA SER A 162 25.96 22.06 -11.60
C SER A 162 26.48 23.21 -10.72
N GLU A 163 26.44 23.05 -9.40
CA GLU A 163 26.97 24.02 -8.45
C GLU A 163 28.50 24.16 -8.55
N ALA A 164 29.23 23.03 -8.64
CA ALA A 164 30.68 23.03 -8.82
C ALA A 164 31.12 23.72 -10.14
N MET A 165 30.39 23.47 -11.24
CA MET A 165 30.65 24.15 -12.52
C MET A 165 30.38 25.66 -12.43
N GLN A 166 29.31 26.08 -11.74
CA GLN A 166 29.01 27.50 -11.51
C GLN A 166 30.03 28.18 -10.59
N ALA A 167 30.63 27.46 -9.64
CA ALA A 167 31.70 27.99 -8.80
C ALA A 167 33.00 28.22 -9.61
N SER A 168 33.31 27.34 -10.55
CA SER A 168 34.50 27.45 -11.41
C SER A 168 34.46 28.62 -12.42
N THR A 169 33.26 29.07 -12.82
CA THR A 169 33.09 30.23 -13.73
C THR A 169 33.07 31.58 -13.01
N ARG A 170 33.00 31.61 -11.67
CA ARG A 170 32.94 32.85 -10.87
C ARG A 170 34.30 33.34 -10.35
N GLY A 171 35.42 32.95 -10.96
CA GLY A 171 36.76 33.34 -10.51
C GLY A 171 37.70 33.89 -11.57
N ARG A 172 37.78 35.23 -11.67
CA ARG A 172 38.96 36.10 -11.95
C ARG A 172 38.69 37.21 -12.98
N GLY A 173 38.01 38.26 -12.54
CA GLY A 173 37.90 39.53 -13.28
C GLY A 173 38.25 40.73 -12.40
N ARG A 174 39.51 40.88 -11.98
CA ARG A 174 40.04 42.18 -11.52
C ARG A 174 40.28 43.04 -12.76
N GLY A 175 39.29 43.82 -13.17
CA GLY A 175 39.39 44.77 -14.28
C GLY A 175 38.94 46.15 -13.86
N ARG A 176 39.88 47.00 -13.42
CA ARG A 176 39.70 48.46 -13.41
C ARG A 176 39.63 48.93 -14.87
N GLY A 177 38.43 49.16 -15.37
CA GLY A 177 38.20 49.73 -16.70
C GLY A 177 37.34 50.98 -16.62
N ARG A 178 37.97 52.15 -16.49
CA ARG A 178 37.34 53.43 -16.83
C ARG A 178 37.25 53.51 -18.36
N GLY A 179 36.08 53.20 -18.92
CA GLY A 179 35.79 53.35 -20.34
C GLY A 179 34.53 54.18 -20.53
N ARG A 180 34.70 55.48 -20.85
CA ARG A 180 33.64 56.36 -21.34
C ARG A 180 33.35 56.00 -22.80
N GLY A 181 32.07 55.83 -23.13
CA GLY A 181 31.54 55.69 -24.49
C GLY A 181 30.08 55.26 -24.40
N ALA A 182 29.11 56.17 -24.22
CA ALA A 182 28.51 56.99 -25.28
C ALA A 182 28.24 56.20 -26.56
N SER A 183 27.07 55.55 -26.63
CA SER A 183 26.24 55.53 -27.84
C SER A 183 24.81 55.12 -27.52
N ARG A 184 23.89 56.04 -27.83
CA ARG A 184 22.44 55.85 -27.83
C ARG A 184 22.09 54.90 -28.97
N GLY A 185 21.50 53.75 -28.64
CA GLY A 185 20.88 52.86 -29.62
C GLY A 185 19.48 52.48 -29.14
N ARG A 186 18.45 53.13 -29.70
CA ARG A 186 17.06 52.70 -29.58
C ARG A 186 16.88 51.44 -30.41
N GLY A 187 16.61 50.31 -29.77
CA GLY A 187 16.22 49.07 -30.43
C GLY A 187 15.12 48.38 -29.62
N ARG A 188 13.86 48.61 -30.01
CA ARG A 188 12.73 47.78 -29.59
C ARG A 188 12.86 46.43 -30.30
N GLY A 189 13.10 45.36 -29.53
CA GLY A 189 13.12 43.99 -30.03
C GLY A 189 12.46 43.06 -29.03
N ARG A 190 11.22 42.68 -29.32
CA ARG A 190 10.42 41.70 -28.57
C ARG A 190 10.98 40.29 -28.79
N GLY A 191 10.86 39.43 -27.76
CA GLY A 191 10.78 37.98 -27.95
C GLY A 191 12.06 37.20 -27.73
N ARG A 192 12.22 36.66 -26.51
CA ARG A 192 13.04 35.48 -26.24
C ARG A 192 12.47 34.28 -26.99
N GLY A 193 12.90 34.06 -28.23
CA GLY A 193 12.82 32.78 -28.92
C GLY A 193 14.13 32.03 -28.68
N LYS A 194 14.11 31.04 -27.80
CA LYS A 194 15.25 30.16 -27.54
C LYS A 194 15.45 29.29 -28.79
N ASN A 195 16.37 29.71 -29.67
CA ASN A 195 16.83 28.88 -30.79
C ASN A 195 17.54 27.66 -30.21
N ILE A 196 16.81 26.54 -30.12
CA ILE A 196 17.41 25.22 -29.99
C ILE A 196 17.93 24.88 -31.37
N THR A 197 19.20 25.22 -31.62
CA THR A 197 19.99 24.67 -32.71
C THR A 197 20.32 23.22 -32.35
N GLY A 198 19.34 22.34 -32.55
CA GLY A 198 19.46 20.89 -32.39
C GLY A 198 18.65 20.20 -33.47
N SER A 199 19.33 19.79 -34.54
CA SER A 199 18.90 18.86 -35.59
C SER A 199 17.45 18.95 -36.11
N ARG A 200 17.15 19.94 -36.96
CA ARG A 200 15.91 19.97 -37.77
C ARG A 200 15.83 18.85 -38.83
N GLU A 201 16.94 18.16 -39.10
CA GLU A 201 17.03 17.12 -40.14
C GLU A 201 16.47 15.76 -39.71
N GLN A 202 16.24 15.53 -38.40
CA GLN A 202 15.76 14.23 -37.90
C GLN A 202 14.28 14.22 -37.51
N ASP A 203 13.69 15.38 -37.22
CA ASP A 203 12.28 15.49 -36.85
C ASP A 203 11.37 15.30 -38.07
N LYS A 204 10.45 14.34 -37.98
CA LYS A 204 9.39 14.10 -38.96
C LYS A 204 8.18 14.97 -38.62
N CYS A 205 7.61 15.63 -39.62
CA CYS A 205 6.38 16.40 -39.53
C CYS A 205 5.22 15.47 -39.11
N TYR A 206 4.51 15.82 -38.04
CA TYR A 206 3.33 15.08 -37.58
C TYR A 206 2.12 15.15 -38.53
N GLY A 207 2.16 16.04 -39.54
CA GLY A 207 1.10 16.21 -40.53
C GLY A 207 1.28 15.35 -41.79
N CYS A 208 2.49 15.32 -42.35
CA CYS A 208 2.79 14.59 -43.60
C CYS A 208 3.83 13.47 -43.44
N GLY A 209 4.54 13.39 -42.32
CA GLY A 209 5.57 12.38 -42.06
C GLY A 209 6.95 12.67 -42.66
N GLU A 210 7.10 13.73 -43.46
CA GLU A 210 8.37 14.13 -44.06
C GLU A 210 9.28 14.89 -43.07
N LYS A 211 10.60 14.83 -43.27
CA LYS A 211 11.59 15.47 -42.39
C LYS A 211 11.92 16.89 -42.86
N GLY A 212 12.50 17.70 -41.96
CA GLY A 212 13.02 19.03 -42.30
C GLY A 212 12.05 20.19 -42.01
N HIS A 213 10.82 19.91 -41.59
CA HIS A 213 9.84 20.90 -41.15
C HIS A 213 8.91 20.33 -40.08
N TRP A 214 8.26 21.19 -39.28
CA TRP A 214 7.24 20.78 -38.32
C TRP A 214 5.84 20.98 -38.90
N ALA A 215 4.82 20.39 -38.26
CA ALA A 215 3.43 20.43 -38.75
C ALA A 215 2.86 21.85 -39.00
N ARG A 216 3.46 22.88 -38.39
CA ARG A 216 3.10 24.29 -38.59
C ARG A 216 3.72 24.93 -39.84
N ASP A 217 4.81 24.36 -40.34
CA ASP A 217 5.55 24.84 -41.50
C ASP A 217 5.42 23.84 -42.66
N CYS A 218 4.33 23.07 -42.68
CA CYS A 218 4.12 22.00 -43.65
C CYS A 218 3.71 22.58 -45.02
N PRO A 219 4.49 22.35 -46.09
CA PRO A 219 4.16 22.87 -47.42
C PRO A 219 2.90 22.22 -48.02
N ASN A 220 2.49 21.05 -47.51
CA ASN A 220 1.32 20.29 -47.98
C ASN A 220 0.06 20.50 -47.09
N GLU A 221 -0.11 21.68 -46.49
CA GLU A 221 -1.24 21.98 -45.60
C GLU A 221 -2.63 21.83 -46.29
N GLU A 222 -2.71 22.09 -47.59
CA GLU A 222 -3.96 21.99 -48.36
C GLU A 222 -4.50 20.56 -48.53
N GLU A 223 -3.62 19.54 -48.59
CA GLU A 223 -4.06 18.13 -48.73
C GLU A 223 -4.66 17.57 -47.44
N ARG A 224 -4.16 18.01 -46.28
CA ARG A 224 -4.67 17.62 -44.96
C ARG A 224 -6.11 18.10 -44.75
N ASN A 225 -6.43 19.32 -45.19
CA ASN A 225 -7.78 19.88 -45.06
C ASN A 225 -8.81 19.20 -45.99
N LYS A 226 -8.38 18.61 -47.12
CA LYS A 226 -9.26 17.87 -48.03
C LYS A 226 -9.66 16.49 -47.46
N LYS A 227 -8.75 15.79 -46.78
CA LYS A 227 -9.05 14.49 -46.14
C LYS A 227 -10.01 14.62 -44.97
N VAL A 228 -9.78 15.58 -44.07
CA VAL A 228 -10.67 15.82 -42.91
C VAL A 228 -12.10 16.20 -43.34
N ARG A 229 -12.26 16.90 -44.48
CA ARG A 229 -13.57 17.31 -45.00
C ARG A 229 -14.33 16.18 -45.69
N ASN A 230 -13.63 15.15 -46.19
CA ASN A 230 -14.27 13.97 -46.79
C ASN A 230 -14.68 12.92 -45.74
N ASP A 231 -13.92 12.78 -44.65
CA ASP A 231 -14.27 11.85 -43.56
C ASP A 231 -15.47 12.32 -42.70
N LEU A 232 -15.88 13.59 -42.80
CA LEU A 232 -17.08 14.11 -42.12
C LEU A 232 -18.39 13.92 -42.92
N ARG A 233 -18.33 13.29 -44.10
CA ARG A 233 -19.48 13.11 -45.00
C ARG A 233 -19.81 11.64 -45.28
N MET A 234 -19.31 10.71 -44.47
CA MET A 234 -19.82 9.34 -44.36
C MET A 234 -20.53 9.15 -43.02
#